data_AF-A0A2R6FUY5-F1
#
_entry.id   AF-A0A2R6FUY5-F1
#
_cell.length_a   1.000
_cell.length_b   1.000
_cell.length_c   1.000
_cell.angle_alpha   90.00
_cell.angle_beta   90.00
_cell.angle_gamma   90.00
#
_symmetry.space_group_name_H-M   'P 1'
#
loop_
_entity.id
_entity.type
_entity.pdbx_description
1 polymer ?
#
loop_
_entity_poly.entity_id
_entity_poly.type
_entity_poly.pdbx_seq_one_letter_code
_entity_poly.pdbx_strand_id
1 'polypeptide(L)'
;MPPIINSHNPDGVDQSTLEGTGRGGILSDGYLRSDPIAAYLGAEETPVFVRSNAKRGVVRGTVGSDETERIAPGDGYRAFAVATDTRLIVVVGDTDDGDWSVSVPLADVEVVEHSDGVLASEFVVTTASDVQWYFQSREDLEPMVEYLDAASLAWISVEHSLDAARETVTEADRLTRSRMYDAAMAAVRDAMAATDEARQTERELCGDGVQAIATRVERIEERIGDVRLRALEGRAAHAIDIAESNWRDGEYAEAHDAFGDAHDDYEEALSATDDEEVADRLRTKLERVGRNVVALERAPIENAAEAHERARETDDLRERSDDLAFALDRYRTALELDWGRSAKRFDGDATDIRDRVDVVARELVESRRRFATQRVRCGDEHRDAGRTAQAESCYREAYDALVDTVPVTRELVPDSHEAVSEHCDAVETRLRRLDGTDDQTPIPSGSH
;
A
#
# COMPACT_ATOMS: atom_id res chain seq x y z
N MET A 1 -6.95 18.35 27.63
CA MET A 1 -6.27 19.42 28.38
C MET A 1 -6.40 20.70 27.57
N PRO A 2 -6.38 21.90 28.16
CA PRO A 2 -6.30 23.13 27.37
C PRO A 2 -4.99 23.13 26.55
N PRO A 3 -4.99 23.70 25.33
CA PRO A 3 -3.75 23.87 24.54
C PRO A 3 -2.70 24.68 25.29
N ILE A 4 -1.41 24.43 25.01
CA ILE A 4 -0.26 25.05 25.70
C ILE A 4 -0.34 26.58 25.66
N ILE A 5 -0.64 27.18 24.51
CA ILE A 5 -0.75 28.65 24.41
C ILE A 5 -1.86 29.18 25.33
N ASN A 6 -3.05 28.56 25.26
CA ASN A 6 -4.22 28.99 26.03
C ASN A 6 -4.06 28.75 27.53
N SER A 7 -3.27 27.76 27.94
CA SER A 7 -3.02 27.49 29.36
C SER A 7 -2.06 28.49 29.99
N HIS A 8 -1.12 29.05 29.22
CA HIS A 8 -0.08 29.95 29.73
C HIS A 8 -0.39 31.44 29.52
N ASN A 9 -1.07 31.83 28.43
CA ASN A 9 -1.51 33.22 28.25
C ASN A 9 -2.93 33.33 27.64
N PRO A 10 -3.99 33.19 28.44
CA PRO A 10 -5.36 33.25 27.95
C PRO A 10 -5.79 34.63 27.42
N ASP A 11 -5.11 35.71 27.86
CA ASP A 11 -5.45 37.09 27.50
C ASP A 11 -4.67 37.60 26.27
N GLY A 12 -3.69 36.83 25.77
CA GLY A 12 -2.85 37.21 24.65
C GLY A 12 -1.88 38.37 24.95
N VAL A 13 -1.23 38.90 23.91
CA VAL A 13 -0.33 40.06 24.03
C VAL A 13 -1.10 41.34 23.69
N ASP A 14 -0.94 42.38 24.52
CA ASP A 14 -1.52 43.69 24.26
C ASP A 14 -0.96 44.33 22.98
N GLN A 15 -1.84 44.62 22.02
CA GLN A 15 -1.52 45.25 20.74
C GLN A 15 -0.78 46.58 20.91
N SER A 16 -1.06 47.33 21.98
CA SER A 16 -0.39 48.60 22.26
C SER A 16 1.13 48.43 22.52
N THR A 17 1.52 47.25 23.04
CA THR A 17 2.94 46.89 23.26
C THR A 17 3.62 46.51 21.95
N LEU A 18 2.90 45.85 21.04
CA LEU A 18 3.44 45.40 19.76
C LEU A 18 3.67 46.54 18.76
N GLU A 19 2.83 47.58 18.81
CA GLU A 19 2.88 48.74 17.89
C GLU A 19 3.74 49.90 18.41
N GLY A 20 4.20 49.83 19.66
CA GLY A 20 4.96 50.90 20.31
C GLY A 20 6.32 51.16 19.65
N THR A 21 6.60 52.44 19.34
CA THR A 21 7.88 52.91 18.80
C THR A 21 8.30 54.24 19.42
N GLY A 22 9.60 54.54 19.37
CA GLY A 22 10.13 55.87 19.67
C GLY A 22 10.83 56.02 21.02
N ARG A 23 11.61 57.09 21.12
CA ARG A 23 12.47 57.39 22.27
C ARG A 23 11.66 57.82 23.49
N GLY A 24 11.97 57.22 24.64
CA GLY A 24 11.41 57.60 25.93
C GLY A 24 11.88 58.97 26.40
N GLY A 25 11.01 59.68 27.13
CA GLY A 25 11.34 60.93 27.81
C GLY A 25 12.04 60.70 29.15
N ILE A 26 12.26 61.78 29.92
CA ILE A 26 12.86 61.70 31.27
C ILE A 26 11.95 60.94 32.26
N LEU A 27 10.65 60.88 31.99
CA LEU A 27 9.61 60.24 32.81
C LEU A 27 8.85 59.13 32.08
N SER A 28 9.16 58.90 30.80
CA SER A 28 8.50 57.88 30.01
C SER A 28 9.52 56.92 29.42
N ASP A 29 9.10 55.70 29.46
CA ASP A 29 9.80 54.52 29.07
C ASP A 29 9.74 54.40 27.53
N GLY A 30 10.89 54.39 26.85
CA GLY A 30 10.95 54.33 25.37
C GLY A 30 10.65 52.95 24.80
N TYR A 31 10.63 52.83 23.48
CA TYR A 31 10.45 51.55 22.77
C TYR A 31 11.69 51.25 21.93
N LEU A 32 11.50 50.73 20.72
CA LEU A 32 12.52 50.51 19.70
C LEU A 32 12.76 51.79 18.89
N ARG A 33 13.92 51.90 18.23
CA ARG A 33 14.32 53.09 17.47
C ARG A 33 13.77 53.10 16.05
N SER A 34 13.79 51.95 15.39
CA SER A 34 13.47 51.82 13.97
C SER A 34 12.02 51.40 13.78
N ASP A 35 11.70 50.17 14.16
CA ASP A 35 10.43 49.53 13.83
C ASP A 35 9.71 49.02 15.09
N PRO A 36 8.36 48.92 15.07
CA PRO A 36 7.61 48.31 16.17
C PRO A 36 7.95 46.82 16.29
N ILE A 37 7.70 46.22 17.47
CA ILE A 37 7.91 44.79 17.70
C ILE A 37 7.17 43.94 16.65
N ALA A 38 5.95 44.35 16.27
CA ALA A 38 5.15 43.67 15.25
C ALA A 38 5.87 43.51 13.89
N ALA A 39 6.78 44.42 13.53
CA ALA A 39 7.52 44.34 12.27
C ALA A 39 8.59 43.23 12.26
N TYR A 40 8.96 42.71 13.42
CA TYR A 40 9.91 41.59 13.57
C TYR A 40 9.21 40.23 13.54
N LEU A 41 7.87 40.20 13.61
CA LEU A 41 7.04 39.00 13.56
C LEU A 41 6.71 38.62 12.10
N GLY A 42 6.57 37.33 11.86
CA GLY A 42 5.99 36.82 10.61
C GLY A 42 4.51 37.20 10.50
N ALA A 43 3.99 37.29 9.26
CA ALA A 43 2.60 37.69 9.02
C ALA A 43 1.55 36.75 9.64
N GLU A 44 1.92 35.49 9.87
CA GLU A 44 1.08 34.43 10.43
C GLU A 44 1.64 33.93 11.79
N GLU A 45 2.60 34.66 12.36
CA GLU A 45 3.22 34.31 13.64
C GLU A 45 2.43 34.92 14.80
N THR A 46 2.11 34.11 15.80
CA THR A 46 1.30 34.53 16.94
C THR A 46 2.19 34.87 18.14
N PRO A 47 2.26 36.14 18.58
CA PRO A 47 2.98 36.49 19.80
C PRO A 47 2.22 35.98 21.03
N VAL A 48 2.92 35.24 21.90
CA VAL A 48 2.36 34.65 23.13
C VAL A 48 2.79 35.44 24.36
N PHE A 49 4.05 35.87 24.44
CA PHE A 49 4.53 36.73 25.53
C PHE A 49 5.41 37.86 25.00
N VAL A 50 5.35 39.02 25.66
CA VAL A 50 6.32 40.10 25.51
C VAL A 50 6.79 40.53 26.90
N ARG A 51 8.10 40.62 27.11
CA ARG A 51 8.74 41.08 28.35
C ARG A 51 9.80 42.11 28.05
N SER A 52 9.81 43.22 28.78
CA SER A 52 10.88 44.22 28.65
C SER A 52 11.85 44.11 29.82
N ASN A 53 13.13 44.38 29.57
CA ASN A 53 14.10 44.56 30.65
C ASN A 53 14.68 45.97 30.72
N ALA A 54 13.96 46.94 30.15
CA ALA A 54 14.38 48.32 30.05
C ALA A 54 15.79 48.42 29.43
N LYS A 55 16.78 48.91 30.19
CA LYS A 55 18.14 49.19 29.70
C LYS A 55 19.11 48.00 29.83
N ARG A 56 18.67 46.81 30.24
CA ARG A 56 19.61 45.71 30.49
C ARG A 56 20.10 45.04 29.21
N GLY A 57 19.25 44.90 28.19
CA GLY A 57 19.66 44.23 26.96
C GLY A 57 19.76 42.71 27.13
N VAL A 58 20.51 42.05 26.26
CA VAL A 58 20.71 40.59 26.31
C VAL A 58 22.19 40.27 26.44
N VAL A 59 22.51 39.15 27.08
CA VAL A 59 23.87 38.62 27.08
C VAL A 59 23.89 37.31 26.29
N ARG A 60 24.87 37.19 25.40
CA ARG A 60 25.18 35.98 24.64
C ARG A 60 26.39 35.30 25.26
N GLY A 61 26.32 34.00 25.46
CA GLY A 61 27.45 33.15 25.87
C GLY A 61 27.50 31.86 25.06
N THR A 62 28.52 31.06 25.32
CA THR A 62 28.67 29.71 24.78
C THR A 62 28.84 28.74 25.95
N VAL A 63 28.18 27.59 25.91
CA VAL A 63 28.27 26.58 26.96
C VAL A 63 29.74 26.19 27.20
N GLY A 64 30.18 26.22 28.45
CA GLY A 64 31.55 25.89 28.84
C GLY A 64 32.59 26.99 28.59
N SER A 65 32.18 28.19 28.16
CA SER A 65 33.03 29.37 28.02
C SER A 65 32.67 30.45 29.04
N ASP A 66 33.68 31.14 29.58
CA ASP A 66 33.49 32.35 30.40
C ASP A 66 33.33 33.62 29.54
N GLU A 67 33.53 33.51 28.22
CA GLU A 67 33.37 34.63 27.29
C GLU A 67 31.88 34.93 27.07
N THR A 68 31.47 36.15 27.40
CA THR A 68 30.11 36.64 27.18
C THR A 68 30.12 37.99 26.46
N GLU A 69 29.13 38.18 25.60
CA GLU A 69 28.92 39.42 24.85
C GLU A 69 27.60 40.06 25.30
N ARG A 70 27.66 41.30 25.78
CA ARG A 70 26.47 42.04 26.19
C ARG A 70 26.04 43.01 25.10
N ILE A 71 24.77 42.91 24.73
CA ILE A 71 24.14 43.76 23.72
C ILE A 71 23.08 44.59 24.44
N ALA A 72 23.39 45.86 24.70
CA ALA A 72 22.56 46.77 25.49
C ALA A 72 21.91 47.84 24.62
N PRO A 73 20.70 48.31 24.97
CA PRO A 73 20.02 49.33 24.19
C PRO A 73 20.62 50.72 24.39
N GLY A 74 20.46 51.57 23.37
CA GLY A 74 20.87 52.98 23.39
C GLY A 74 20.05 53.86 24.32
N ASP A 75 20.44 55.13 24.41
CA ASP A 75 19.94 56.03 25.45
C ASP A 75 18.51 56.54 25.18
N GLY A 76 17.56 55.95 25.90
CA GLY A 76 16.13 56.24 25.77
C GLY A 76 15.36 55.15 25.03
N TYR A 77 15.98 53.99 24.78
CA TYR A 77 15.41 52.80 24.18
C TYR A 77 15.49 51.60 25.13
N ARG A 78 14.91 50.47 24.72
CA ARG A 78 14.80 49.26 25.54
C ARG A 78 15.10 47.98 24.78
N ALA A 79 15.24 46.90 25.53
CA ALA A 79 15.17 45.55 24.97
C ALA A 79 13.88 44.81 25.36
N PHE A 80 13.45 43.94 24.46
CA PHE A 80 12.27 43.10 24.57
C PHE A 80 12.62 41.66 24.24
N ALA A 81 12.08 40.73 25.02
CA ALA A 81 12.00 39.32 24.68
C ALA A 81 10.55 39.00 24.30
N VAL A 82 10.36 38.33 23.17
CA VAL A 82 9.06 38.01 22.59
C VAL A 82 9.01 36.52 22.34
N ALA A 83 8.19 35.79 23.11
CA ALA A 83 7.91 34.39 22.83
C ALA A 83 6.72 34.32 21.87
N THR A 84 6.87 33.58 20.79
CA THR A 84 5.80 33.33 19.80
C THR A 84 5.46 31.86 19.78
N ASP A 85 4.50 31.48 18.94
CA ASP A 85 4.16 30.09 18.61
C ASP A 85 5.25 29.36 17.81
N THR A 86 6.30 30.05 17.34
CA THR A 86 7.38 29.45 16.51
C THR A 86 8.80 29.69 17.03
N ARG A 87 9.05 30.78 17.77
CA ARG A 87 10.40 31.18 18.19
C ARG A 87 10.40 32.13 19.40
N LEU A 88 11.57 32.27 20.02
CA LEU A 88 11.90 33.38 20.89
C LEU A 88 12.64 34.45 20.07
N ILE A 89 12.16 35.69 20.11
CA ILE A 89 12.85 36.83 19.50
C ILE A 89 13.31 37.77 20.59
N VAL A 90 14.56 38.21 20.54
CA VAL A 90 15.05 39.29 21.39
C VAL A 90 15.40 40.48 20.51
N VAL A 91 14.81 41.63 20.80
CA VAL A 91 15.05 42.89 20.09
C VAL A 91 15.61 43.92 21.06
N VAL A 92 16.74 44.54 20.72
CA VAL A 92 17.45 45.53 21.51
C VAL A 92 17.49 46.85 20.74
N GLY A 93 16.85 47.88 21.28
CA GLY A 93 16.70 49.15 20.58
C GLY A 93 17.97 50.00 20.55
N ASP A 94 18.24 50.67 19.43
CA ASP A 94 19.32 51.67 19.26
C ASP A 94 20.73 51.16 19.63
N THR A 95 21.20 50.15 18.90
CA THR A 95 22.61 49.74 18.83
C THR A 95 23.37 50.50 17.72
N ASP A 96 24.63 50.13 17.44
CA ASP A 96 25.51 50.85 16.51
C ASP A 96 24.90 51.11 15.12
N ASP A 97 24.07 50.18 14.62
CA ASP A 97 23.42 50.24 13.30
C ASP A 97 21.87 50.31 13.35
N GLY A 98 21.30 50.73 14.48
CA GLY A 98 19.85 50.76 14.72
C GLY A 98 19.41 49.63 15.65
N ASP A 99 18.19 49.12 15.52
CA ASP A 99 17.72 48.04 16.37
C ASP A 99 18.43 46.72 16.03
N TRP A 100 18.91 46.02 17.06
CA TRP A 100 19.52 44.70 16.93
C TRP A 100 18.50 43.63 17.29
N SER A 101 18.47 42.50 16.58
CA SER A 101 17.57 41.40 16.88
C SER A 101 18.21 40.04 16.70
N VAL A 102 17.83 39.07 17.55
CA VAL A 102 18.09 37.65 17.35
C VAL A 102 16.80 36.85 17.42
N SER A 103 16.73 35.79 16.61
CA SER A 103 15.63 34.85 16.53
C SER A 103 16.15 33.47 16.88
N VAL A 104 15.58 32.85 17.91
CA VAL A 104 15.89 31.49 18.37
C VAL A 104 14.65 30.61 18.11
N PRO A 105 14.67 29.72 17.10
CA PRO A 105 13.57 28.80 16.84
C PRO A 105 13.26 27.93 18.06
N LEU A 106 11.98 27.69 18.35
CA LEU A 106 11.61 26.84 19.49
C LEU A 106 12.15 25.40 19.36
N ALA A 107 12.28 24.90 18.14
CA ALA A 107 12.89 23.60 17.85
C ALA A 107 14.40 23.55 18.18
N ASP A 108 15.07 24.70 18.27
CA ASP A 108 16.50 24.79 18.60
C ASP A 108 16.73 25.00 20.10
N VAL A 109 15.68 25.19 20.91
CA VAL A 109 15.78 25.43 22.37
C VAL A 109 15.86 24.09 23.10
N GLU A 110 17.01 23.79 23.71
CA GLU A 110 17.20 22.55 24.47
C GLU A 110 16.86 22.68 25.95
N VAL A 111 17.24 23.82 26.54
CA VAL A 111 17.07 24.07 27.96
C VAL A 111 16.64 25.50 28.18
N VAL A 112 15.60 25.68 28.98
CA VAL A 112 15.19 26.99 29.52
C VAL A 112 15.39 26.95 31.02
N GLU A 113 16.33 27.74 31.53
CA GLU A 113 16.57 27.87 32.96
C GLU A 113 15.92 29.16 33.47
N HIS A 114 15.33 29.10 34.67
CA HIS A 114 14.77 30.26 35.37
C HIS A 114 15.48 30.44 36.71
N SER A 115 15.81 31.68 37.05
CA SER A 115 16.30 32.02 38.38
C SER A 115 15.69 33.32 38.90
N ASP A 116 15.27 33.29 40.17
CA ASP A 116 14.75 34.47 40.86
C ASP A 116 15.81 35.09 41.77
N GLY A 117 16.19 36.32 41.43
CA GLY A 117 16.97 37.18 42.31
C GLY A 117 16.06 38.08 43.16
N VAL A 118 16.63 38.64 44.22
CA VAL A 118 15.93 39.59 45.12
C VAL A 118 15.41 40.85 44.39
N LEU A 119 15.99 41.19 43.23
CA LEU A 119 15.71 42.44 42.50
C LEU A 119 15.28 42.25 41.04
N ALA A 120 15.45 41.05 40.48
CA ALA A 120 15.19 40.73 39.08
C ALA A 120 15.16 39.22 38.91
N SER A 121 14.27 38.74 38.05
CA SER A 121 14.26 37.36 37.54
C SER A 121 15.11 37.29 36.27
N GLU A 122 15.67 36.13 35.99
CA GLU A 122 16.47 35.85 34.79
C GLU A 122 16.00 34.55 34.18
N PHE A 123 15.86 34.54 32.85
CA PHE A 123 15.84 33.28 32.12
C PHE A 123 17.09 33.14 31.25
N VAL A 124 17.50 31.89 31.07
CA VAL A 124 18.58 31.50 30.16
C VAL A 124 18.03 30.49 29.16
N VAL A 125 18.15 30.79 27.88
CA VAL A 125 17.82 29.85 26.79
C VAL A 125 19.12 29.30 26.23
N THR A 126 19.29 27.99 26.32
CA THR A 126 20.40 27.26 25.69
C THR A 126 19.91 26.62 24.39
N THR A 127 20.61 26.89 23.30
CA THR A 127 20.28 26.32 21.99
C THR A 127 21.08 25.05 21.69
N ALA A 128 20.61 24.23 20.75
CA ALA A 128 21.30 23.03 20.25
C ALA A 128 22.69 23.30 19.62
N SER A 129 23.04 24.57 19.39
CA SER A 129 24.38 24.99 18.95
C SER A 129 25.27 25.45 20.12
N ASP A 130 24.94 25.07 21.35
CA ASP A 130 25.64 25.43 22.58
C ASP A 130 25.71 26.96 22.82
N VAL A 131 24.75 27.73 22.30
CA VAL A 131 24.65 29.18 22.52
C VAL A 131 23.69 29.46 23.66
N GLN A 132 24.09 30.30 24.60
CA GLN A 132 23.27 30.69 25.75
C GLN A 132 22.84 32.16 25.63
N TRP A 133 21.55 32.41 25.82
CA TRP A 133 20.95 33.74 25.80
C TRP A 133 20.38 34.06 27.18
N TYR A 134 20.96 35.06 27.85
CA TYR A 134 20.58 35.48 29.19
C TYR A 134 19.74 36.75 29.11
N PHE A 135 18.55 36.70 29.72
CA PHE A 135 17.63 37.83 29.76
C PHE A 135 17.15 38.08 31.18
N GLN A 136 17.58 39.20 31.77
CA GLN A 136 17.22 39.62 33.13
C GLN A 136 16.11 40.66 33.11
N SER A 137 14.98 40.42 33.75
CA SER A 137 13.89 41.41 33.91
C SER A 137 13.50 41.64 35.36
N ARG A 138 12.89 42.79 35.64
CA ARG A 138 12.20 43.05 36.92
C ARG A 138 10.77 42.54 36.92
N GLU A 139 10.24 42.25 35.73
CA GLU A 139 8.95 41.61 35.55
C GLU A 139 9.08 40.12 35.88
N ASP A 140 7.95 39.50 36.23
CA ASP A 140 7.88 38.06 36.40
C ASP A 140 8.04 37.34 35.05
N LEU A 141 9.02 36.44 35.00
CA LEU A 141 9.41 35.67 33.82
C LEU A 141 8.94 34.21 33.90
N GLU A 142 8.49 33.73 35.06
CA GLU A 142 8.15 32.31 35.27
C GLU A 142 7.12 31.81 34.24
N PRO A 143 5.99 32.51 33.96
CA PRO A 143 5.02 32.03 32.96
C PRO A 143 5.58 31.96 31.53
N MET A 144 6.52 32.85 31.19
CA MET A 144 7.16 32.84 29.88
C MET A 144 8.17 31.69 29.78
N VAL A 145 8.88 31.37 30.86
CA VAL A 145 9.80 30.22 30.90
C VAL A 145 9.04 28.90 30.81
N GLU A 146 7.97 28.73 31.61
CA GLU A 146 7.12 27.53 31.54
C GLU A 146 6.55 27.33 30.13
N TYR A 147 6.12 28.41 29.48
CA TYR A 147 5.68 28.35 28.08
C TYR A 147 6.81 27.96 27.13
N LEU A 148 7.98 28.60 27.22
CA LEU A 148 9.10 28.33 26.32
C LEU A 148 9.58 26.88 26.45
N ASP A 149 9.62 26.32 27.66
CA ASP A 149 9.96 24.92 27.92
C ASP A 149 8.92 23.95 27.32
N ALA A 150 7.62 24.20 27.57
CA ALA A 150 6.57 23.36 27.01
C ALA A 150 6.49 23.45 25.47
N ALA A 151 6.64 24.66 24.92
CA ALA A 151 6.55 24.89 23.48
C ALA A 151 7.79 24.39 22.72
N SER A 152 8.99 24.48 23.31
CA SER A 152 10.21 23.89 22.70
C SER A 152 10.11 22.38 22.61
N LEU A 153 9.66 21.71 23.68
CA LEU A 153 9.44 20.25 23.68
C LEU A 153 8.42 19.83 22.62
N ALA A 154 7.32 20.58 22.46
CA ALA A 154 6.33 20.34 21.41
C ALA A 154 6.94 20.49 20.01
N TRP A 155 7.72 21.54 19.77
CA TRP A 155 8.41 21.74 18.48
C TRP A 155 9.45 20.67 18.17
N ILE A 156 10.23 20.22 19.17
CA ILE A 156 11.18 19.11 19.02
C ILE A 156 10.44 17.82 18.63
N SER A 157 9.31 17.53 19.28
CA SER A 157 8.47 16.37 18.95
C SER A 157 7.93 16.46 17.52
N VAL A 158 7.46 17.63 17.09
CA VAL A 158 7.00 17.86 15.72
C VAL A 158 8.12 17.61 14.72
N GLU A 159 9.29 18.22 14.89
CA GLU A 159 10.42 18.01 13.97
C GLU A 159 10.85 16.54 13.91
N HIS A 160 10.87 15.85 15.05
CA HIS A 160 11.18 14.42 15.08
C HIS A 160 10.18 13.60 14.25
N SER A 161 8.88 13.82 14.42
CA SER A 161 7.85 13.11 13.64
C SER A 161 7.91 13.49 12.15
N LEU A 162 8.19 14.75 11.81
CA LEU A 162 8.36 15.18 10.41
C LEU A 162 9.61 14.56 9.76
N ASP A 163 10.72 14.44 10.49
CA ASP A 163 11.93 13.77 10.00
C ASP A 163 11.70 12.26 9.81
N ALA A 164 11.01 11.60 10.74
CA ALA A 164 10.60 10.21 10.59
C ALA A 164 9.69 10.01 9.35
N ALA A 165 8.73 10.90 9.13
CA ALA A 165 7.87 10.88 7.94
C ALA A 165 8.70 11.05 6.65
N ARG A 166 9.67 11.98 6.62
CA ARG A 166 10.57 12.23 5.46
C ARG A 166 11.45 11.03 5.14
N GLU A 167 12.00 10.36 6.14
CA GLU A 167 12.79 9.14 5.97
C GLU A 167 11.92 8.03 5.39
N THR A 168 10.75 7.82 6.01
CA THR A 168 9.84 6.73 5.66
C THR A 168 9.23 6.90 4.27
N VAL A 169 8.84 8.11 3.87
CA VAL A 169 8.35 8.37 2.50
C VAL A 169 9.46 8.18 1.44
N THR A 170 10.71 8.45 1.80
CA THR A 170 11.86 8.18 0.91
C THR A 170 12.08 6.68 0.75
N GLU A 171 11.93 5.91 1.83
CA GLU A 171 11.98 4.46 1.78
C GLU A 171 10.81 3.85 0.97
N ALA A 172 9.58 4.34 1.17
CA ALA A 172 8.41 3.93 0.39
C ALA A 172 8.61 4.15 -1.12
N ASP A 173 9.17 5.29 -1.50
CA ASP A 173 9.50 5.63 -2.87
C ASP A 173 10.58 4.70 -3.46
N ARG A 174 11.58 4.32 -2.66
CA ARG A 174 12.60 3.32 -3.04
C ARG A 174 11.97 1.95 -3.26
N LEU A 175 11.15 1.47 -2.31
CA LEU A 175 10.47 0.18 -2.37
C LEU A 175 9.53 0.08 -3.58
N THR A 176 8.81 1.17 -3.89
CA THR A 176 7.95 1.29 -5.08
C THR A 176 8.75 1.08 -6.36
N ARG A 177 9.91 1.73 -6.51
CA ARG A 177 10.80 1.54 -7.67
C ARG A 177 11.34 0.11 -7.76
N SER A 178 11.56 -0.55 -6.62
CA SER A 178 11.97 -1.95 -6.52
C SER A 178 10.84 -2.96 -6.68
N ARG A 179 9.60 -2.51 -6.95
CA ARG A 179 8.38 -3.35 -7.08
C ARG A 179 8.05 -4.14 -5.81
N MET A 180 8.50 -3.68 -4.65
CA MET A 180 8.18 -4.25 -3.35
C MET A 180 6.93 -3.56 -2.79
N TYR A 181 5.79 -3.72 -3.46
CA TYR A 181 4.62 -2.87 -3.27
C TYR A 181 3.98 -2.97 -1.89
N ASP A 182 3.87 -4.16 -1.29
CA ASP A 182 3.29 -4.29 0.05
C ASP A 182 4.16 -3.64 1.13
N ALA A 183 5.49 -3.77 0.99
CA ALA A 183 6.43 -3.07 1.86
C ALA A 183 6.37 -1.55 1.65
N ALA A 184 6.21 -1.09 0.40
CA ALA A 184 6.01 0.33 0.10
C ALA A 184 4.73 0.87 0.75
N MET A 185 3.61 0.13 0.68
CA MET A 185 2.35 0.52 1.30
C MET A 185 2.39 0.48 2.83
N ALA A 186 3.21 -0.38 3.44
CA ALA A 186 3.48 -0.34 4.87
C ALA A 186 4.24 0.95 5.25
N ALA A 187 5.31 1.28 4.52
CA ALA A 187 6.06 2.51 4.74
C ALA A 187 5.22 3.78 4.50
N VAL A 188 4.31 3.79 3.51
CA VAL A 188 3.34 4.89 3.34
C VAL A 188 2.48 5.07 4.60
N ARG A 189 1.94 3.99 5.17
CA ARG A 189 1.13 4.05 6.39
C ARG A 189 1.92 4.57 7.58
N ASP A 190 3.16 4.15 7.73
CA ASP A 190 4.05 4.63 8.79
C ASP A 190 4.35 6.13 8.63
N ALA A 191 4.55 6.61 7.39
CA ALA A 191 4.74 8.04 7.12
C ALA A 191 3.48 8.87 7.43
N MET A 192 2.29 8.38 7.10
CA MET A 192 1.01 9.02 7.44
C MET A 192 0.81 9.10 8.97
N ALA A 193 1.14 8.03 9.69
CA ALA A 193 1.04 8.01 11.14
C ALA A 193 1.97 9.05 11.79
N ALA A 194 3.17 9.25 11.24
CA ALA A 194 4.11 10.26 11.71
C ALA A 194 3.62 11.69 11.43
N THR A 195 2.97 11.97 10.29
CA THR A 195 2.34 13.28 10.05
C THR A 195 1.13 13.51 10.95
N ASP A 196 0.33 12.47 11.22
CA ASP A 196 -0.79 12.54 12.17
C ASP A 196 -0.32 12.86 13.61
N GLU A 197 0.82 12.30 14.03
CA GLU A 197 1.46 12.63 15.30
C GLU A 197 1.90 14.10 15.35
N ALA A 198 2.53 14.62 14.29
CA ALA A 198 2.88 16.03 14.21
C ALA A 198 1.65 16.95 14.30
N ARG A 199 0.53 16.59 13.63
CA ARG A 199 -0.76 17.31 13.74
C ARG A 199 -1.36 17.22 15.13
N GLN A 200 -1.16 16.11 15.84
CA GLN A 200 -1.64 15.96 17.21
C GLN A 200 -0.88 16.89 18.15
N THR A 201 0.45 16.92 18.06
CA THR A 201 1.30 17.82 18.83
C THR A 201 1.02 19.30 18.50
N GLU A 202 0.76 19.62 17.23
CA GLU A 202 0.31 20.97 16.81
C GLU A 202 -0.96 21.41 17.57
N ARG A 203 -1.97 20.54 17.63
CA ARG A 203 -3.24 20.80 18.32
C ARG A 203 -3.07 20.93 19.84
N GLU A 204 -2.08 20.24 20.40
CA GLU A 204 -1.70 20.37 21.81
C GLU A 204 -1.00 21.70 22.08
N LEU A 205 -0.17 22.17 21.15
CA LEU A 205 0.47 23.49 21.22
C LEU A 205 -0.54 24.62 21.10
N CYS A 206 -1.34 24.60 20.03
CA CYS A 206 -2.38 25.58 19.73
C CYS A 206 -3.63 24.89 19.19
N GLY A 207 -4.78 25.08 19.85
CA GLY A 207 -6.04 24.47 19.42
C GLY A 207 -6.52 24.94 18.05
N ASP A 208 -6.15 26.17 17.67
CA ASP A 208 -6.47 26.77 16.36
C ASP A 208 -5.40 26.49 15.29
N GLY A 209 -4.35 25.74 15.64
CA GLY A 209 -3.22 25.39 14.77
C GLY A 209 -2.04 26.37 14.86
N VAL A 210 -0.90 25.96 14.30
CA VAL A 210 0.31 26.77 14.17
C VAL A 210 0.74 26.72 12.72
N GLN A 211 0.56 27.83 12.01
CA GLN A 211 0.66 27.86 10.55
C GLN A 211 2.03 27.41 10.00
N ALA A 212 3.10 27.67 10.76
CA ALA A 212 4.44 27.19 10.44
C ALA A 212 4.57 25.66 10.50
N ILE A 213 3.86 24.99 11.42
CA ILE A 213 3.78 23.53 11.52
C ILE A 213 2.89 23.01 10.38
N ALA A 214 1.67 23.56 10.23
CA ALA A 214 0.73 23.16 9.20
C ALA A 214 1.36 23.14 7.80
N THR A 215 2.05 24.21 7.41
CA THR A 215 2.74 24.30 6.11
C THR A 215 3.81 23.22 5.91
N ARG A 216 4.53 22.83 6.98
CA ARG A 216 5.57 21.79 6.92
C ARG A 216 4.95 20.41 6.80
N VAL A 217 3.88 20.15 7.55
CA VAL A 217 3.12 18.90 7.50
C VAL A 217 2.49 18.71 6.12
N GLU A 218 1.79 19.72 5.59
CA GLU A 218 1.11 19.66 4.28
C GLU A 218 2.08 19.30 3.15
N ARG A 219 3.29 19.86 3.15
CA ARG A 219 4.31 19.52 2.14
C ARG A 219 4.73 18.05 2.19
N ILE A 220 4.78 17.47 3.38
CA ILE A 220 5.13 16.05 3.56
C ILE A 220 3.94 15.17 3.20
N GLU A 221 2.72 15.54 3.60
CA GLU A 221 1.46 14.87 3.24
C GLU A 221 1.28 14.81 1.71
N GLU A 222 1.54 15.91 0.99
CA GLU A 222 1.52 15.96 -0.49
C GLU A 222 2.48 14.92 -1.08
N ARG A 223 3.73 14.88 -0.57
CA ARG A 223 4.73 13.91 -1.03
C ARG A 223 4.34 12.47 -0.69
N ILE A 224 3.71 12.23 0.46
CA ILE A 224 3.19 10.92 0.85
C ILE A 224 2.08 10.50 -0.13
N GLY A 225 1.16 11.41 -0.47
CA GLY A 225 0.10 11.19 -1.45
C GLY A 225 0.65 10.76 -2.81
N ASP A 226 1.65 11.46 -3.33
CA ASP A 226 2.31 11.13 -4.60
C ASP A 226 2.97 9.74 -4.60
N VAL A 227 3.62 9.36 -3.50
CA VAL A 227 4.26 8.03 -3.38
C VAL A 227 3.20 6.94 -3.23
N ARG A 228 2.17 7.18 -2.41
CA ARG A 228 1.04 6.25 -2.23
C ARG A 228 0.35 5.95 -3.55
N LEU A 229 0.02 6.99 -4.33
CA LEU A 229 -0.62 6.83 -5.62
C LEU A 229 0.23 5.98 -6.57
N ARG A 230 1.54 6.24 -6.65
CA ARG A 230 2.46 5.44 -7.49
C ARG A 230 2.60 4.00 -7.00
N ALA A 231 2.59 3.76 -5.69
CA ALA A 231 2.64 2.42 -5.12
C ALA A 231 1.37 1.63 -5.44
N LEU A 232 0.19 2.22 -5.26
CA LEU A 232 -1.11 1.61 -5.61
C LEU A 232 -1.22 1.31 -7.11
N GLU A 233 -0.91 2.28 -7.98
CA GLU A 233 -0.95 2.05 -9.42
C GLU A 233 0.02 0.94 -9.87
N GLY A 234 1.20 0.86 -9.24
CA GLY A 234 2.19 -0.17 -9.51
C GLY A 234 1.76 -1.55 -9.01
N ARG A 235 1.17 -1.62 -7.82
CA ARG A 235 0.64 -2.86 -7.24
C ARG A 235 -0.51 -3.42 -8.06
N ALA A 236 -1.45 -2.56 -8.45
CA ALA A 236 -2.56 -2.93 -9.34
C ALA A 236 -2.06 -3.48 -10.69
N ALA A 237 -1.06 -2.82 -11.30
CA ALA A 237 -0.48 -3.30 -12.55
C ALA A 237 0.20 -4.67 -12.39
N HIS A 238 0.88 -4.91 -11.27
CA HIS A 238 1.48 -6.20 -10.97
C HIS A 238 0.44 -7.29 -10.74
N ALA A 239 -0.65 -6.97 -10.02
CA ALA A 239 -1.77 -7.87 -9.82
C ALA A 239 -2.47 -8.24 -11.14
N ILE A 240 -2.59 -7.30 -12.09
CA ILE A 240 -3.05 -7.60 -13.46
C ILE A 240 -2.12 -8.58 -14.17
N ASP A 241 -0.79 -8.39 -14.10
CA ASP A 241 0.16 -9.31 -14.74
C ASP A 241 0.02 -10.74 -14.17
N ILE A 242 -0.15 -10.86 -12.85
CA ILE A 242 -0.42 -12.14 -12.18
C ILE A 242 -1.75 -12.73 -12.66
N ALA A 243 -2.81 -11.92 -12.67
CA ALA A 243 -4.14 -12.34 -13.09
C ALA A 243 -4.14 -12.86 -14.53
N GLU A 244 -3.48 -12.15 -15.45
CA GLU A 244 -3.34 -12.59 -16.84
C GLU A 244 -2.49 -13.86 -16.99
N SER A 245 -1.49 -14.07 -16.14
CA SER A 245 -0.72 -15.34 -16.13
C SER A 245 -1.61 -16.50 -15.70
N ASN A 246 -2.28 -16.37 -14.55
CA ASN A 246 -3.19 -17.39 -14.02
C ASN A 246 -4.32 -17.70 -15.01
N TRP A 247 -4.86 -16.67 -15.67
CA TRP A 247 -5.88 -16.87 -16.70
C TRP A 247 -5.35 -17.70 -17.88
N ARG A 248 -4.14 -17.43 -18.39
CA ARG A 248 -3.53 -18.23 -19.47
C ARG A 248 -3.30 -19.69 -19.05
N ASP A 249 -2.99 -19.92 -17.78
CA ASP A 249 -2.73 -21.25 -17.23
C ASP A 249 -4.03 -22.01 -16.87
N GLY A 250 -5.19 -21.34 -16.90
CA GLY A 250 -6.49 -21.93 -16.56
C GLY A 250 -6.84 -21.89 -15.07
N GLU A 251 -6.02 -21.21 -14.26
CA GLU A 251 -6.20 -20.98 -12.82
C GLU A 251 -7.17 -19.81 -12.60
N TYR A 252 -8.44 -20.05 -12.95
CA TYR A 252 -9.46 -18.99 -13.02
C TYR A 252 -9.81 -18.37 -11.66
N ALA A 253 -9.72 -19.11 -10.55
CA ALA A 253 -10.03 -18.59 -9.23
C ALA A 253 -8.96 -17.57 -8.79
N GLU A 254 -7.70 -17.92 -8.98
CA GLU A 254 -6.52 -17.14 -8.68
C GLU A 254 -6.44 -15.91 -9.60
N ALA A 255 -6.84 -16.04 -10.87
CA ALA A 255 -6.98 -14.92 -11.78
C ALA A 255 -8.05 -13.92 -11.31
N HIS A 256 -9.20 -14.42 -10.83
CA HIS A 256 -10.26 -13.56 -10.31
C HIS A 256 -9.83 -12.84 -9.04
N ASP A 257 -9.15 -13.52 -8.12
CA ASP A 257 -8.64 -12.91 -6.89
C ASP A 257 -7.64 -11.79 -7.22
N ALA A 258 -6.69 -12.04 -8.13
CA ALA A 258 -5.70 -11.04 -8.53
C ALA A 258 -6.30 -9.84 -9.31
N PHE A 259 -7.34 -10.04 -10.13
CA PHE A 259 -8.07 -8.90 -10.71
C PHE A 259 -8.87 -8.12 -9.66
N GLY A 260 -9.37 -8.79 -8.62
CA GLY A 260 -10.00 -8.15 -7.46
C GLY A 260 -9.02 -7.24 -6.72
N ASP A 261 -7.83 -7.75 -6.42
CA ASP A 261 -6.76 -6.96 -5.79
C ASP A 261 -6.40 -5.72 -6.63
N ALA A 262 -6.29 -5.89 -7.96
CA ALA A 262 -6.03 -4.78 -8.88
C ALA A 262 -7.17 -3.74 -8.91
N HIS A 263 -8.42 -4.20 -8.80
CA HIS A 263 -9.59 -3.34 -8.75
C HIS A 263 -9.58 -2.50 -7.48
N ASP A 264 -9.43 -3.16 -6.32
CA ASP A 264 -9.41 -2.50 -5.01
C ASP A 264 -8.28 -1.45 -4.93
N ASP A 265 -7.10 -1.75 -5.47
CA ASP A 265 -5.98 -0.80 -5.53
C ASP A 265 -6.28 0.44 -6.38
N TYR A 266 -6.97 0.28 -7.52
CA TYR A 266 -7.37 1.42 -8.35
C TYR A 266 -8.50 2.23 -7.72
N GLU A 267 -9.43 1.60 -7.00
CA GLU A 267 -10.46 2.31 -6.23
C GLU A 267 -9.85 3.10 -5.06
N GLU A 268 -8.89 2.52 -4.35
CA GLU A 268 -8.15 3.21 -3.29
C GLU A 268 -7.36 4.40 -3.87
N ALA A 269 -6.69 4.21 -5.02
CA ALA A 269 -5.97 5.27 -5.71
C ALA A 269 -6.91 6.42 -6.13
N LEU A 270 -8.10 6.10 -6.62
CA LEU A 270 -9.11 7.08 -7.03
C LEU A 270 -9.64 7.87 -5.84
N SER A 271 -9.79 7.22 -4.68
CA SER A 271 -10.24 7.86 -3.44
C SER A 271 -9.17 8.76 -2.81
N ALA A 272 -7.90 8.60 -3.21
CA ALA A 272 -6.76 9.31 -2.64
C ALA A 272 -6.32 10.54 -3.47
N THR A 273 -6.96 10.83 -4.60
CA THR A 273 -6.56 11.93 -5.50
C THR A 273 -7.71 12.88 -5.77
N ASP A 274 -7.42 14.18 -5.68
CA ASP A 274 -8.35 15.26 -6.08
C ASP A 274 -8.04 15.80 -7.49
N ASP A 275 -7.00 15.29 -8.15
CA ASP A 275 -6.62 15.69 -9.51
C ASP A 275 -7.50 14.96 -10.53
N GLU A 276 -8.32 15.72 -11.27
CA GLU A 276 -9.28 15.15 -12.22
C GLU A 276 -8.59 14.43 -13.41
N GLU A 277 -7.43 14.90 -13.87
CA GLU A 277 -6.70 14.23 -14.94
C GLU A 277 -6.14 12.88 -14.48
N VAL A 278 -5.68 12.81 -13.23
CA VAL A 278 -5.28 11.57 -12.57
C VAL A 278 -6.49 10.65 -12.40
N ALA A 279 -7.60 11.16 -11.88
CA ALA A 279 -8.82 10.42 -11.64
C ALA A 279 -9.37 9.77 -12.93
N ASP A 280 -9.42 10.52 -14.05
CA ASP A 280 -9.85 10.00 -15.34
C ASP A 280 -8.95 8.87 -15.87
N ARG A 281 -7.62 9.00 -15.69
CA ARG A 281 -6.68 7.93 -16.02
C ARG A 281 -6.95 6.67 -15.19
N LEU A 282 -7.20 6.82 -13.89
CA LEU A 282 -7.49 5.70 -12.99
C LEU A 282 -8.83 5.03 -13.32
N ARG A 283 -9.89 5.80 -13.60
CA ARG A 283 -11.19 5.28 -14.04
C ARG A 283 -11.05 4.45 -15.32
N THR A 284 -10.28 4.94 -16.29
CA THR A 284 -9.99 4.19 -17.53
C THR A 284 -9.31 2.85 -17.26
N LYS A 285 -8.38 2.80 -16.30
CA LYS A 285 -7.71 1.56 -15.88
C LYS A 285 -8.68 0.62 -15.16
N LEU A 286 -9.52 1.14 -14.26
CA LEU A 286 -10.54 0.38 -13.54
C LEU A 286 -11.57 -0.23 -14.50
N GLU A 287 -12.06 0.53 -15.49
CA GLU A 287 -12.94 0.02 -16.55
C GLU A 287 -12.29 -1.09 -17.37
N ARG A 288 -10.97 -0.99 -17.61
CA ARG A 288 -10.22 -2.07 -18.27
C ARG A 288 -10.16 -3.32 -17.41
N VAL A 289 -9.93 -3.20 -16.10
CA VAL A 289 -9.98 -4.34 -15.16
C VAL A 289 -11.37 -4.96 -15.18
N GLY A 290 -12.44 -4.16 -15.09
CA GLY A 290 -13.81 -4.66 -15.17
C GLY A 290 -14.13 -5.42 -16.46
N ARG A 291 -13.65 -4.94 -17.62
CA ARG A 291 -13.78 -5.67 -18.89
C ARG A 291 -13.01 -6.99 -18.90
N ASN A 292 -11.82 -7.02 -18.30
CA ASN A 292 -11.04 -8.25 -18.18
C ASN A 292 -11.72 -9.26 -17.26
N VAL A 293 -12.30 -8.81 -16.14
CA VAL A 293 -13.10 -9.66 -15.25
C VAL A 293 -14.27 -10.26 -16.04
N VAL A 294 -15.11 -9.45 -16.70
CA VAL A 294 -16.23 -9.98 -17.51
C VAL A 294 -15.78 -11.00 -18.57
N ALA A 295 -14.61 -10.80 -19.18
CA ALA A 295 -14.06 -11.79 -20.11
C ALA A 295 -13.57 -13.07 -19.41
N LEU A 296 -12.94 -12.94 -18.25
CA LEU A 296 -12.54 -14.06 -17.39
C LEU A 296 -13.75 -14.89 -16.97
N GLU A 297 -14.82 -14.25 -16.52
CA GLU A 297 -16.08 -14.88 -16.06
C GLU A 297 -16.78 -15.71 -17.15
N ARG A 298 -16.48 -15.46 -18.43
CA ARG A 298 -17.03 -16.23 -19.57
C ARG A 298 -16.09 -17.32 -20.07
N ALA A 299 -14.79 -17.16 -19.82
CA ALA A 299 -13.75 -17.96 -20.46
C ALA A 299 -13.93 -19.49 -20.28
N PRO A 300 -14.25 -20.04 -19.10
CA PRO A 300 -14.42 -21.50 -18.97
C PRO A 300 -15.54 -22.04 -19.85
N ILE A 301 -16.68 -21.35 -19.92
CA ILE A 301 -17.86 -21.80 -20.65
C ILE A 301 -17.66 -21.62 -22.16
N GLU A 302 -17.06 -20.51 -22.59
CA GLU A 302 -16.71 -20.28 -23.98
C GLU A 302 -15.69 -21.32 -24.48
N ASN A 303 -14.61 -21.56 -23.72
CA ASN A 303 -13.61 -22.58 -24.04
C ASN A 303 -14.21 -23.99 -24.10
N ALA A 304 -15.12 -24.31 -23.18
CA ALA A 304 -15.83 -25.59 -23.17
C ALA A 304 -16.72 -25.75 -24.41
N ALA A 305 -17.46 -24.70 -24.79
CA ALA A 305 -18.33 -24.71 -25.96
C ALA A 305 -17.54 -24.82 -27.27
N GLU A 306 -16.43 -24.08 -27.41
CA GLU A 306 -15.55 -24.17 -28.56
C GLU A 306 -14.93 -25.57 -28.72
N ALA A 307 -14.46 -26.16 -27.61
CA ALA A 307 -13.93 -27.52 -27.63
C ALA A 307 -14.99 -28.56 -27.97
N HIS A 308 -16.20 -28.39 -27.45
CA HIS A 308 -17.33 -29.25 -27.81
C HIS A 308 -17.67 -29.14 -29.30
N GLU A 309 -17.59 -27.95 -29.89
CA GLU A 309 -17.84 -27.77 -31.32
C GLU A 309 -16.74 -28.41 -32.18
N ARG A 310 -15.46 -28.21 -31.85
CA ARG A 310 -14.35 -28.89 -32.56
C ARG A 310 -14.49 -30.41 -32.53
N ALA A 311 -14.89 -30.97 -31.39
CA ALA A 311 -15.19 -32.40 -31.28
C ALA A 311 -16.30 -32.88 -32.23
N ARG A 312 -17.27 -32.02 -32.56
CA ARG A 312 -18.34 -32.36 -33.53
C ARG A 312 -17.85 -32.30 -34.97
N GLU A 313 -16.90 -31.44 -35.26
CA GLU A 313 -16.36 -31.20 -36.60
C GLU A 313 -15.30 -32.24 -37.02
N THR A 314 -14.60 -32.88 -36.07
CA THR A 314 -13.62 -33.93 -36.37
C THR A 314 -14.22 -35.34 -36.44
N ASP A 315 -13.79 -36.10 -37.44
CA ASP A 315 -14.09 -37.52 -37.62
C ASP A 315 -13.03 -38.43 -36.95
N ASP A 316 -11.88 -37.88 -36.53
CA ASP A 316 -10.88 -38.63 -35.78
C ASP A 316 -11.36 -38.85 -34.34
N LEU A 317 -11.65 -40.11 -34.00
CA LEU A 317 -12.22 -40.46 -32.70
C LEU A 317 -11.28 -40.16 -31.52
N ARG A 318 -9.96 -40.13 -31.74
CA ARG A 318 -8.99 -39.77 -30.69
C ARG A 318 -9.04 -38.28 -30.43
N GLU A 319 -8.89 -37.48 -31.49
CA GLU A 319 -8.99 -36.01 -31.41
C GLU A 319 -10.33 -35.57 -30.82
N ARG A 320 -11.43 -36.17 -31.30
CA ARG A 320 -12.78 -35.96 -30.75
C ARG A 320 -12.86 -36.26 -29.25
N SER A 321 -12.23 -37.34 -28.80
CA SER A 321 -12.23 -37.73 -27.38
C SER A 321 -11.41 -36.77 -26.53
N ASP A 322 -10.31 -36.24 -27.06
CA ASP A 322 -9.45 -35.26 -26.37
C ASP A 322 -10.19 -33.91 -26.23
N ASP A 323 -10.83 -33.42 -27.30
CA ASP A 323 -11.64 -32.20 -27.27
C ASP A 323 -12.87 -32.33 -26.33
N LEU A 324 -13.56 -33.47 -26.33
CA LEU A 324 -14.68 -33.73 -25.41
C LEU A 324 -14.23 -33.82 -23.94
N ALA A 325 -13.07 -34.43 -23.67
CA ALA A 325 -12.52 -34.49 -22.32
C ALA A 325 -12.16 -33.08 -21.83
N PHE A 326 -11.55 -32.25 -22.69
CA PHE A 326 -11.27 -30.85 -22.39
C PHE A 326 -12.55 -30.04 -22.16
N ALA A 327 -13.58 -30.21 -23.01
CA ALA A 327 -14.86 -29.53 -22.82
C ALA A 327 -15.51 -29.90 -21.48
N LEU A 328 -15.46 -31.19 -21.11
CA LEU A 328 -16.00 -31.68 -19.85
C LEU A 328 -15.28 -31.08 -18.63
N ASP A 329 -13.95 -31.06 -18.67
CA ASP A 329 -13.11 -30.43 -17.65
C ASP A 329 -13.52 -28.96 -17.43
N ARG A 330 -13.60 -28.17 -18.51
CA ARG A 330 -13.94 -26.74 -18.41
C ARG A 330 -15.35 -26.45 -17.91
N TYR A 331 -16.35 -27.23 -18.30
CA TYR A 331 -17.70 -27.09 -17.73
C TYR A 331 -17.73 -27.44 -16.24
N ARG A 332 -16.96 -28.45 -15.80
CA ARG A 332 -16.85 -28.78 -14.37
C ARG A 332 -16.14 -27.67 -13.59
N THR A 333 -15.04 -27.14 -14.12
CA THR A 333 -14.34 -25.99 -13.54
C THR A 333 -15.29 -24.81 -13.31
N ALA A 334 -16.15 -24.49 -14.30
CA ALA A 334 -17.15 -23.43 -14.14
C ALA A 334 -18.12 -23.68 -12.96
N LEU A 335 -18.56 -24.92 -12.76
CA LEU A 335 -19.44 -25.29 -11.64
C LEU A 335 -18.71 -25.27 -10.28
N GLU A 336 -17.44 -25.65 -10.26
CA GLU A 336 -16.61 -25.67 -9.04
C GLU A 336 -16.32 -24.26 -8.54
N LEU A 337 -16.09 -23.30 -9.45
CA LEU A 337 -15.76 -21.93 -9.11
C LEU A 337 -16.89 -21.19 -8.38
N ASP A 338 -18.15 -21.55 -8.67
CA ASP A 338 -19.34 -21.02 -8.01
C ASP A 338 -19.79 -21.87 -6.80
N TRP A 339 -19.15 -23.01 -6.54
CA TRP A 339 -19.59 -23.91 -5.46
C TRP A 339 -19.38 -23.27 -4.09
N GLY A 340 -20.49 -23.13 -3.32
CA GLY A 340 -20.44 -22.72 -1.92
C GLY A 340 -20.23 -21.21 -1.73
N ARG A 341 -20.28 -20.43 -2.82
CA ARG A 341 -20.17 -18.97 -2.80
C ARG A 341 -21.54 -18.32 -3.02
N SER A 342 -21.79 -17.23 -2.31
CA SER A 342 -23.02 -16.44 -2.46
C SER A 342 -22.98 -15.46 -3.64
N ALA A 343 -21.77 -15.03 -4.04
CA ALA A 343 -21.54 -14.24 -5.24
C ALA A 343 -21.05 -15.15 -6.36
N LYS A 344 -21.67 -15.05 -7.54
CA LYS A 344 -21.23 -15.76 -8.75
C LYS A 344 -19.92 -15.17 -9.24
N ARG A 345 -18.98 -16.02 -9.65
CA ARG A 345 -17.72 -15.66 -10.32
C ARG A 345 -17.76 -15.97 -11.82
N PHE A 346 -18.78 -16.68 -12.30
CA PHE A 346 -18.86 -17.06 -13.71
C PHE A 346 -20.23 -16.79 -14.33
N ASP A 347 -20.20 -16.42 -15.61
CA ASP A 347 -21.34 -16.04 -16.41
C ASP A 347 -22.03 -17.32 -16.93
N GLY A 348 -23.01 -17.83 -16.18
CA GLY A 348 -23.79 -18.99 -16.63
C GLY A 348 -24.91 -19.41 -15.69
N ASP A 349 -25.90 -20.12 -16.26
CA ASP A 349 -26.88 -20.85 -15.46
C ASP A 349 -26.32 -22.22 -15.08
N ALA A 350 -26.23 -22.49 -13.79
CA ALA A 350 -25.64 -23.74 -13.29
C ALA A 350 -26.46 -24.98 -13.69
N THR A 351 -27.75 -24.83 -14.00
CA THR A 351 -28.58 -25.93 -14.53
C THR A 351 -28.20 -26.19 -15.99
N ASP A 352 -28.14 -25.14 -16.82
CA ASP A 352 -27.73 -25.26 -18.21
C ASP A 352 -26.32 -25.86 -18.35
N ILE A 353 -25.39 -25.49 -17.47
CA ILE A 353 -24.04 -26.05 -17.46
C ILE A 353 -24.06 -27.53 -17.08
N ARG A 354 -24.86 -27.93 -16.08
CA ARG A 354 -25.00 -29.36 -15.72
C ARG A 354 -25.59 -30.18 -16.85
N ASP A 355 -26.59 -29.64 -17.56
CA ASP A 355 -27.17 -30.31 -18.73
C ASP A 355 -26.11 -30.49 -19.85
N ARG A 356 -25.23 -29.50 -20.05
CA ARG A 356 -24.12 -29.60 -21.00
C ARG A 356 -23.06 -30.62 -20.56
N VAL A 357 -22.69 -30.66 -19.28
CA VAL A 357 -21.81 -31.70 -18.69
C VAL A 357 -22.36 -33.09 -19.02
N ASP A 358 -23.65 -33.28 -18.80
CA ASP A 358 -24.38 -34.51 -19.06
C ASP A 358 -24.31 -34.93 -20.55
N VAL A 359 -24.47 -33.99 -21.47
CA VAL A 359 -24.37 -34.24 -22.92
C VAL A 359 -22.93 -34.60 -23.31
N VAL A 360 -21.95 -33.78 -22.91
CA VAL A 360 -20.54 -33.97 -23.25
C VAL A 360 -20.01 -35.29 -22.68
N ALA A 361 -20.37 -35.64 -21.45
CA ALA A 361 -19.95 -36.89 -20.82
C ALA A 361 -20.46 -38.12 -21.59
N ARG A 362 -21.72 -38.11 -22.04
CA ARG A 362 -22.28 -39.20 -22.86
C ARG A 362 -21.57 -39.31 -24.21
N GLU A 363 -21.34 -38.18 -24.88
CA GLU A 363 -20.61 -38.13 -26.15
C GLU A 363 -19.15 -38.60 -26.01
N LEU A 364 -18.48 -38.27 -24.89
CA LEU A 364 -17.12 -38.70 -24.59
C LEU A 364 -17.04 -40.22 -24.42
N VAL A 365 -17.94 -40.78 -23.60
CA VAL A 365 -18.03 -42.23 -23.37
C VAL A 365 -18.29 -42.96 -24.68
N GLU A 366 -19.20 -42.46 -25.51
CA GLU A 366 -19.49 -43.07 -26.81
C GLU A 366 -18.29 -43.00 -27.77
N SER A 367 -17.64 -41.84 -27.89
CA SER A 367 -16.47 -41.63 -28.75
C SER A 367 -15.31 -42.57 -28.36
N ARG A 368 -14.97 -42.65 -27.08
CA ARG A 368 -13.90 -43.54 -26.58
C ARG A 368 -14.24 -45.03 -26.74
N ARG A 369 -15.51 -45.42 -26.56
CA ARG A 369 -15.94 -46.80 -26.84
C ARG A 369 -15.82 -47.15 -28.32
N ARG A 370 -16.23 -46.25 -29.22
CA ARG A 370 -16.08 -46.45 -30.68
C ARG A 370 -14.60 -46.54 -31.07
N PHE A 371 -13.75 -45.68 -30.51
CA PHE A 371 -12.29 -45.72 -30.70
C PHE A 371 -11.73 -47.07 -30.26
N ALA A 372 -12.05 -47.51 -29.04
CA ALA A 372 -11.61 -48.80 -28.51
C ALA A 372 -12.07 -49.97 -29.38
N THR A 373 -13.33 -49.99 -29.84
CA THR A 373 -13.83 -51.02 -30.76
C THR A 373 -13.07 -51.02 -32.09
N GLN A 374 -12.74 -49.86 -32.64
CA GLN A 374 -11.94 -49.75 -33.87
C GLN A 374 -10.54 -50.30 -33.65
N ARG A 375 -9.87 -49.93 -32.56
CA ARG A 375 -8.53 -50.42 -32.22
C ARG A 375 -8.53 -51.92 -31.94
N VAL A 376 -9.55 -52.47 -31.28
CA VAL A 376 -9.70 -53.93 -31.11
C VAL A 376 -9.80 -54.63 -32.46
N ARG A 377 -10.60 -54.11 -33.41
CA ARG A 377 -10.69 -54.69 -34.76
C ARG A 377 -9.35 -54.67 -35.49
N CYS A 378 -8.64 -53.54 -35.47
CA CYS A 378 -7.30 -53.47 -36.04
C CYS A 378 -6.33 -54.45 -35.35
N GLY A 379 -6.42 -54.59 -34.03
CA GLY A 379 -5.63 -55.56 -33.25
C GLY A 379 -5.91 -57.00 -33.66
N ASP A 380 -7.18 -57.35 -33.85
CA ASP A 380 -7.61 -58.67 -34.33
C ASP A 380 -7.05 -58.95 -35.74
N GLU A 381 -7.14 -57.97 -36.66
CA GLU A 381 -6.56 -58.07 -38.01
C GLU A 381 -5.03 -58.21 -38.02
N HIS A 382 -4.32 -57.47 -37.15
CA HIS A 382 -2.87 -57.60 -37.01
C HIS A 382 -2.48 -58.97 -36.44
N ARG A 383 -3.22 -59.46 -35.44
CA ARG A 383 -3.01 -60.78 -34.83
C ARG A 383 -3.23 -61.88 -35.85
N ASP A 384 -4.32 -61.82 -36.62
CA ASP A 384 -4.62 -62.82 -37.66
C ASP A 384 -3.57 -62.83 -38.78
N ALA A 385 -2.90 -61.70 -39.01
CA ALA A 385 -1.75 -61.57 -39.92
C ALA A 385 -0.39 -61.94 -39.28
N GLY A 386 -0.36 -62.44 -38.03
CA GLY A 386 0.87 -62.81 -37.32
C GLY A 386 1.74 -61.62 -36.86
N ARG A 387 1.20 -60.40 -36.86
CA ARG A 387 1.87 -59.16 -36.48
C ARG A 387 1.63 -58.83 -35.00
N THR A 388 2.20 -59.64 -34.10
CA THR A 388 1.93 -59.62 -32.65
C THR A 388 2.16 -58.24 -32.01
N ALA A 389 3.30 -57.60 -32.26
CA ALA A 389 3.63 -56.30 -31.65
C ALA A 389 2.63 -55.19 -32.06
N GLN A 390 2.17 -55.20 -33.32
CA GLN A 390 1.16 -54.25 -33.79
C GLN A 390 -0.22 -54.54 -33.17
N ALA A 391 -0.58 -55.82 -33.01
CA ALA A 391 -1.81 -56.20 -32.35
C ALA A 391 -1.84 -55.76 -30.87
N GLU A 392 -0.73 -55.98 -30.16
CA GLU A 392 -0.53 -55.57 -28.78
C GLU A 392 -0.65 -54.05 -28.61
N SER A 393 -0.02 -53.26 -29.49
CA SER A 393 -0.17 -51.79 -29.50
C SER A 393 -1.62 -51.36 -29.67
N CYS A 394 -2.36 -51.98 -30.60
CA CYS A 394 -3.77 -51.66 -30.82
C CYS A 394 -4.63 -51.98 -29.59
N TYR A 395 -4.41 -53.12 -28.95
CA TYR A 395 -5.17 -53.48 -27.75
C TYR A 395 -4.81 -52.61 -26.55
N ARG A 396 -3.55 -52.19 -26.38
CA ARG A 396 -3.17 -51.24 -25.33
C ARG A 396 -3.88 -49.91 -25.50
N GLU A 397 -3.86 -49.34 -26.70
CA GLU A 397 -4.57 -48.09 -26.96
C GLU A 397 -6.08 -48.20 -26.73
N ALA A 398 -6.70 -49.34 -27.06
CA ALA A 398 -8.10 -49.60 -26.75
C ALA A 398 -8.35 -49.69 -25.23
N TYR A 399 -7.46 -50.37 -24.51
CA TYR A 399 -7.55 -50.55 -23.06
C TYR A 399 -7.38 -49.22 -22.33
N ASP A 400 -6.35 -48.44 -22.65
CA ASP A 400 -6.08 -47.13 -22.05
C ASP A 400 -7.30 -46.20 -22.23
N ALA A 401 -7.86 -46.13 -23.44
CA ALA A 401 -9.05 -45.32 -23.71
C ALA A 401 -10.27 -45.74 -22.87
N LEU A 402 -10.48 -47.04 -22.65
CA LEU A 402 -11.60 -47.52 -21.85
C LEU A 402 -11.36 -47.30 -20.35
N VAL A 403 -10.14 -47.54 -19.85
CA VAL A 403 -9.76 -47.30 -18.46
C VAL A 403 -9.93 -45.82 -18.10
N ASP A 404 -9.47 -44.91 -18.96
CA ASP A 404 -9.63 -43.47 -18.78
C ASP A 404 -11.12 -43.02 -18.80
N THR A 405 -12.00 -43.86 -19.33
CA THR A 405 -13.45 -43.63 -19.39
C THR A 405 -14.18 -44.12 -18.14
N VAL A 406 -13.60 -45.07 -17.38
CA VAL A 406 -14.23 -45.66 -16.19
C VAL A 406 -14.62 -44.60 -15.14
N PRO A 407 -13.77 -43.63 -14.75
CA PRO A 407 -14.15 -42.60 -13.78
C PRO A 407 -15.36 -41.77 -14.24
N VAL A 408 -15.38 -41.37 -15.51
CA VAL A 408 -16.47 -40.57 -16.10
C VAL A 408 -17.78 -41.36 -16.10
N THR A 409 -17.76 -42.64 -16.47
CA THR A 409 -18.98 -43.47 -16.41
C THR A 409 -19.47 -43.68 -14.98
N ARG A 410 -18.58 -43.82 -14.01
CA ARG A 410 -18.98 -44.03 -12.62
C ARG A 410 -19.66 -42.79 -12.03
N GLU A 411 -19.16 -41.60 -12.35
CA GLU A 411 -19.63 -40.34 -11.77
C GLU A 411 -20.78 -39.72 -12.56
N LEU A 412 -20.70 -39.71 -13.89
CA LEU A 412 -21.56 -38.89 -14.75
C LEU A 412 -22.46 -39.70 -15.70
N VAL A 413 -22.08 -40.93 -16.05
CA VAL A 413 -22.86 -41.78 -16.97
C VAL A 413 -22.99 -43.22 -16.43
N PRO A 414 -23.63 -43.40 -15.25
CA PRO A 414 -23.63 -44.68 -14.53
C PRO A 414 -24.23 -45.83 -15.34
N ASP A 415 -25.22 -45.54 -16.19
CA ASP A 415 -25.87 -46.54 -17.07
C ASP A 415 -24.89 -47.19 -18.06
N SER A 416 -23.75 -46.54 -18.36
CA SER A 416 -22.72 -47.08 -19.26
C SER A 416 -21.55 -47.75 -18.53
N HIS A 417 -21.51 -47.70 -17.19
CA HIS A 417 -20.36 -48.14 -16.40
C HIS A 417 -20.07 -49.64 -16.53
N GLU A 418 -21.10 -50.48 -16.42
CA GLU A 418 -20.98 -51.93 -16.56
C GLU A 418 -20.49 -52.29 -17.97
N ALA A 419 -21.11 -51.72 -19.01
CA ALA A 419 -20.75 -52.00 -20.40
C ALA A 419 -19.32 -51.56 -20.78
N VAL A 420 -18.81 -50.47 -20.19
CA VAL A 420 -17.40 -50.07 -20.38
C VAL A 420 -16.45 -50.99 -19.62
N SER A 421 -16.80 -51.37 -18.39
CA SER A 421 -15.98 -52.26 -17.55
C SER A 421 -15.83 -53.65 -18.19
N GLU A 422 -16.94 -54.23 -18.69
CA GLU A 422 -16.89 -55.50 -19.42
C GLU A 422 -16.03 -55.40 -20.69
N HIS A 423 -16.05 -54.25 -21.37
CA HIS A 423 -15.21 -54.02 -22.55
C HIS A 423 -13.72 -53.94 -22.16
N CYS A 424 -13.37 -53.27 -21.06
CA CYS A 424 -12.02 -53.29 -20.50
C CYS A 424 -11.54 -54.72 -20.27
N ASP A 425 -12.32 -55.53 -19.54
CA ASP A 425 -11.97 -56.92 -19.20
C ASP A 425 -11.78 -57.78 -20.46
N ALA A 426 -12.60 -57.55 -21.48
CA ALA A 426 -12.51 -58.25 -22.76
C ALA A 426 -11.25 -57.88 -23.55
N VAL A 427 -10.78 -56.62 -23.49
CA VAL A 427 -9.52 -56.19 -24.12
C VAL A 427 -8.32 -56.67 -23.32
N GLU A 428 -8.38 -56.59 -21.99
CA GLU A 428 -7.33 -57.09 -21.10
C GLU A 428 -7.10 -58.60 -21.29
N THR A 429 -8.18 -59.36 -21.43
CA THR A 429 -8.11 -60.79 -21.74
C THR A 429 -7.41 -61.06 -23.08
N ARG A 430 -7.57 -60.18 -24.08
CA ARG A 430 -6.84 -60.30 -25.37
C ARG A 430 -5.36 -60.00 -25.21
N LEU A 431 -4.99 -58.98 -24.43
CA LEU A 431 -3.60 -58.66 -24.11
C LEU A 431 -2.91 -59.85 -23.42
N ARG A 432 -3.51 -60.40 -22.36
CA ARG A 432 -2.98 -61.59 -21.65
C ARG A 432 -2.79 -62.81 -22.57
N ARG A 433 -3.67 -62.98 -23.56
CA ARG A 433 -3.55 -64.09 -24.53
C ARG A 433 -2.36 -63.91 -25.47
N LEU A 434 -2.01 -62.68 -25.87
CA LEU A 434 -0.82 -62.43 -26.69
C LEU A 434 0.45 -62.80 -25.92
N ASP A 435 0.55 -62.36 -24.67
CA ASP A 435 1.69 -62.65 -23.78
C ASP A 435 1.87 -64.15 -23.53
N GLY A 436 0.76 -64.90 -23.45
CA GLY A 436 0.78 -66.35 -23.24
C GLY A 436 1.15 -67.18 -24.49
N THR A 437 1.26 -66.57 -25.67
CA THR A 437 1.56 -67.31 -26.92
C THR A 437 3.06 -67.45 -27.23
N ASP A 438 3.93 -66.68 -26.56
CA ASP A 438 5.39 -66.75 -26.77
C ASP A 438 6.06 -67.93 -26.02
N ASP A 439 5.34 -68.62 -25.12
CA ASP A 439 5.91 -69.69 -24.28
C ASP A 439 5.47 -71.12 -24.68
N GLN A 440 4.83 -71.28 -25.85
CA GLN A 440 4.54 -72.61 -26.41
C GLN A 440 5.34 -72.89 -27.68
N THR A 441 6.67 -72.88 -27.55
CA THR A 441 7.51 -73.67 -28.46
C THR A 441 7.32 -75.15 -28.07
N PRO A 442 6.75 -76.02 -28.93
CA PRO A 442 6.60 -77.43 -28.60
C PRO A 442 8.00 -78.04 -28.56
N ILE A 443 8.45 -78.49 -27.38
CA ILE A 443 9.59 -79.41 -27.29
C ILE A 443 9.15 -80.69 -28.01
N PRO A 444 9.81 -81.11 -29.11
CA PRO A 444 9.46 -82.35 -29.77
C PRO A 444 9.84 -83.50 -28.83
N SER A 445 8.83 -84.11 -28.21
CA SER A 445 8.96 -85.39 -27.53
C SER A 445 9.02 -86.48 -28.60
N GLY A 446 10.22 -86.99 -28.85
CA GLY A 446 10.47 -88.13 -29.70
C GLY A 446 11.66 -88.92 -29.19
N SER A 447 11.44 -89.79 -28.20
CA SER A 447 12.33 -90.89 -27.86
C SER A 447 11.93 -92.13 -28.66
N HIS A 448 12.85 -92.66 -29.45
CA HIS A 448 13.27 -94.07 -29.40
C HIS A 448 14.54 -94.29 -30.23
#